data_AF-A0A8X7WR15-F1
#
_entry.id   AF-A0A8X7WR15-F1
#
_cell.length_a   1.000
_cell.length_b   1.000
_cell.length_c   1.000
_cell.angle_alpha   90.00
_cell.angle_beta   90.00
_cell.angle_gamma   90.00
#
_symmetry.space_group_name_H-M   'P 1'
#
loop_
_entity.id
_entity.type
_entity.pdbx_description
1 polymer ?
#
loop_
_entity_poly.entity_id
_entity_poly.type
_entity_poly.pdbx_seq_one_letter_code
_entity_poly.pdbx_strand_id
1 'polypeptide(L)'
;MSGEEEENDAELKIGDEFLKAKCLMNCEVSLILEHKYEQLQQVSEDPMNQVSQVFEKSLQYVKRILSRHQLTEFELCVLGNLCPETAEEAVAMVPSLKTKGRAHSDEAIEKMLNDLSLVKRFE
;
A
#
# COMPACT_ATOMS: atom_id res chain seq x y z
N MET A 1 9.82 -39.29 3.61
CA MET A 1 8.87 -38.17 3.57
C MET A 1 9.57 -37.03 4.29
N SER A 2 10.08 -36.06 3.56
CA SER A 2 10.65 -34.85 4.14
C SER A 2 9.51 -34.14 4.87
N GLY A 3 9.66 -33.93 6.18
CA GLY A 3 8.76 -33.04 6.91
C GLY A 3 9.01 -31.64 6.38
N GLU A 4 8.12 -31.16 5.54
CA GLU A 4 8.02 -29.72 5.29
C GLU A 4 7.63 -29.13 6.65
N GLU A 5 8.54 -28.35 7.26
CA GLU A 5 8.22 -27.60 8.46
C GLU A 5 7.04 -26.69 8.13
N GLU A 6 5.99 -26.74 8.95
CA GLU A 6 4.79 -25.94 8.75
C GLU A 6 5.15 -24.46 8.85
N GLU A 7 4.92 -23.72 7.75
CA GLU A 7 5.17 -22.28 7.70
C GLU A 7 4.22 -21.54 8.65
N ASN A 8 4.75 -20.54 9.36
CA ASN A 8 4.04 -19.70 10.30
C ASN A 8 4.58 -18.26 10.29
N ASP A 9 3.88 -17.39 9.56
CA ASP A 9 4.21 -15.97 9.41
C ASP A 9 4.30 -15.24 10.74
N ALA A 10 3.45 -15.58 11.72
CA ALA A 10 3.43 -14.94 13.04
C ALA A 10 4.69 -15.24 13.87
N GLU A 11 5.41 -16.32 13.55
CA GLU A 11 6.68 -16.70 14.15
C GLU A 11 7.88 -16.43 13.22
N LEU A 12 7.67 -15.73 12.09
CA LEU A 12 8.65 -15.55 11.02
C LEU A 12 9.22 -16.86 10.47
N LYS A 13 8.44 -17.95 10.54
CA LYS A 13 8.77 -19.25 9.95
C LYS A 13 8.23 -19.31 8.54
N ILE A 14 8.86 -18.59 7.63
CA ILE A 14 8.52 -18.59 6.20
C ILE A 14 9.68 -19.18 5.40
N GLY A 15 9.42 -19.66 4.19
CA GLY A 15 10.46 -20.21 3.32
C GLY A 15 11.71 -19.31 3.22
N ASP A 16 12.89 -19.93 3.17
CA ASP A 16 14.20 -19.25 3.19
C ASP A 16 14.35 -18.16 2.09
N GLU A 17 13.64 -18.32 0.98
CA GLU A 17 13.55 -17.35 -0.11
C GLU A 17 12.86 -16.03 0.29
N PHE A 18 11.88 -16.08 1.18
CA PHE A 18 11.14 -14.92 1.67
C PHE A 18 11.88 -14.21 2.81
N LEU A 19 12.65 -14.94 3.63
CA LEU A 19 13.46 -14.35 4.70
C LEU A 19 14.51 -13.36 4.19
N LYS A 20 14.96 -13.52 2.93
CA LYS A 20 15.92 -12.62 2.27
C LYS A 20 15.25 -11.68 1.27
N ALA A 21 13.97 -11.84 1.03
CA ALA A 21 13.23 -10.99 0.10
C ALA A 21 13.06 -9.58 0.70
N LYS A 22 12.93 -8.59 -0.20
CA LYS A 22 12.51 -7.25 0.19
C LYS A 22 11.02 -7.13 -0.02
N CYS A 23 10.28 -6.86 1.06
CA CYS A 23 8.87 -6.52 0.97
C CYS A 23 8.70 -5.15 0.30
N LEU A 24 7.58 -4.97 -0.41
CA LEU A 24 7.19 -3.71 -1.02
C LEU A 24 5.92 -3.22 -0.33
N MET A 25 5.89 -1.94 0.03
CA MET A 25 4.65 -1.31 0.49
C MET A 25 3.67 -1.13 -0.67
N ASN A 26 2.37 -1.06 -0.37
CA ASN A 26 1.33 -0.81 -1.38
C ASN A 26 1.55 0.48 -2.20
N CYS A 27 2.18 1.51 -1.62
CA CYS A 27 2.56 2.71 -2.36
C CYS A 27 3.66 2.44 -3.40
N GLU A 28 4.69 1.66 -3.03
CA GLU A 28 5.76 1.26 -3.94
C GLU A 28 5.21 0.37 -5.07
N VAL A 29 4.33 -0.56 -4.72
CA VAL A 29 3.63 -1.41 -5.71
C VAL A 29 2.80 -0.55 -6.67
N SER A 30 2.08 0.46 -6.18
CA SER A 30 1.32 1.38 -7.03
C SER A 30 2.22 2.09 -8.03
N LEU A 31 3.34 2.66 -7.58
CA LEU A 31 4.28 3.36 -8.44
C LEU A 31 4.88 2.44 -9.51
N ILE A 32 5.28 1.22 -9.13
CA ILE A 32 5.85 0.24 -10.04
C ILE A 32 4.82 -0.17 -11.12
N LEU A 33 3.58 -0.46 -10.70
CA LEU A 33 2.52 -0.87 -11.62
C LEU A 33 2.09 0.27 -12.54
N GLU A 34 1.99 1.51 -12.04
CA GLU A 34 1.67 2.68 -12.87
C GLU A 34 2.75 2.94 -13.92
N HIS A 35 4.02 2.95 -13.50
CA HIS A 35 5.13 3.12 -14.44
C HIS A 35 5.16 2.02 -15.51
N LYS A 36 4.89 0.77 -15.13
CA LYS A 36 4.80 -0.33 -16.09
C LYS A 36 3.64 -0.14 -17.07
N TYR A 37 2.50 0.34 -16.58
CA TYR A 37 1.33 0.60 -17.42
C TYR A 37 1.59 1.75 -18.42
N GLU A 38 2.27 2.81 -18.00
CA GLU A 38 2.70 3.91 -18.88
C GLU A 38 3.63 3.42 -20.00
N GLN A 39 4.58 2.54 -19.68
CA GLN A 39 5.43 1.92 -20.71
C GLN A 39 4.61 1.13 -21.74
N LEU A 40 3.56 0.42 -21.30
CA LEU A 40 2.70 -0.34 -22.21
C LEU A 40 1.85 0.58 -23.10
N GLN A 41 1.39 1.72 -22.57
CA GLN A 41 0.69 2.74 -23.35
C GLN A 41 1.52 3.32 -24.49
N GLN A 42 2.85 3.37 -24.34
CA GLN A 42 3.75 3.83 -25.41
C GLN A 42 3.94 2.81 -26.53
N VAL A 43 3.66 1.53 -26.26
CA VAL A 43 3.92 0.41 -27.19
C VAL A 43 2.62 -0.14 -27.80
N SER A 44 1.48 0.07 -27.15
CA SER A 44 0.16 -0.44 -27.55
C SER A 44 -0.92 0.62 -27.41
N GLU A 45 -1.81 0.73 -28.40
CA GLU A 45 -3.04 1.53 -28.29
C GLU A 45 -4.05 0.91 -27.30
N ASP A 46 -3.95 -0.41 -27.06
CA ASP A 46 -4.73 -1.12 -26.04
C ASP A 46 -3.81 -1.91 -25.09
N PRO A 47 -3.26 -1.24 -24.07
CA PRO A 47 -2.38 -1.88 -23.09
C PRO A 47 -3.14 -2.75 -22.09
N MET A 48 -4.46 -2.57 -21.94
CA MET A 48 -5.25 -3.38 -21.02
C MET A 48 -5.36 -4.84 -21.49
N ASN A 49 -5.40 -5.05 -22.80
CA ASN A 49 -5.36 -6.38 -23.41
C ASN A 49 -3.98 -7.07 -23.36
N GLN A 50 -2.92 -6.35 -22.96
CA GLN A 50 -1.56 -6.91 -22.84
C GLN A 50 -1.16 -7.23 -21.40
N VAL A 51 -1.92 -6.78 -20.41
CA VAL A 51 -1.63 -7.06 -19.00
C VAL A 51 -2.36 -8.34 -18.55
N SER A 52 -1.76 -9.04 -17.58
CA SER A 52 -2.42 -10.19 -16.97
C SER A 52 -3.59 -9.73 -16.10
N GLN A 53 -4.56 -10.62 -15.87
CA GLN A 53 -5.65 -10.36 -14.94
C GLN A 53 -5.15 -10.05 -13.52
N VAL A 54 -4.01 -10.64 -13.12
CA VAL A 54 -3.38 -10.37 -11.82
C VAL A 54 -2.88 -8.93 -11.76
N PHE A 55 -2.19 -8.46 -12.82
CA PHE A 55 -1.71 -7.07 -12.89
C PHE A 55 -2.86 -6.07 -12.78
N GLU A 56 -3.95 -6.29 -13.55
CA GLU A 56 -5.12 -5.42 -13.53
C GLU A 56 -5.75 -5.35 -12.12
N LYS A 57 -5.93 -6.52 -11.48
CA LYS A 57 -6.50 -6.59 -10.12
C LYS A 57 -5.59 -5.94 -9.07
N SER A 58 -4.28 -6.17 -9.15
CA SER A 58 -3.30 -5.55 -8.24
C SER A 58 -3.30 -4.03 -8.39
N LEU A 59 -3.29 -3.52 -9.62
CA LEU A 59 -3.33 -2.08 -9.88
C LEU A 59 -4.63 -1.44 -9.36
N GLN A 60 -5.77 -2.09 -9.57
CA GLN A 60 -7.05 -1.63 -9.03
C GLN A 60 -7.10 -1.67 -7.49
N TYR A 61 -6.52 -2.70 -6.88
CA TYR A 61 -6.47 -2.85 -5.42
C TYR A 61 -5.65 -1.73 -4.78
N VAL A 62 -4.41 -1.52 -5.24
CA VAL A 62 -3.56 -0.44 -4.71
C VAL A 62 -4.22 0.91 -4.95
N LYS A 63 -4.69 1.21 -6.17
CA LYS A 63 -5.41 2.46 -6.46
C LYS A 63 -6.60 2.67 -5.54
N ARG A 64 -7.38 1.64 -5.24
CA ARG A 64 -8.53 1.73 -4.32
C ARG A 64 -8.08 2.10 -2.90
N ILE A 65 -7.04 1.47 -2.38
CA ILE A 65 -6.53 1.74 -1.04
C ILE A 65 -5.96 3.16 -0.97
N LEU A 66 -5.19 3.58 -1.97
CA LEU A 66 -4.55 4.89 -1.97
C LEU A 66 -5.56 6.03 -2.20
N SER A 67 -6.55 5.83 -3.08
CA SER A 67 -7.56 6.85 -3.41
C SER A 67 -8.65 7.03 -2.35
N ARG A 68 -8.94 6.00 -1.52
CA ARG A 68 -9.99 6.02 -0.49
C ARG A 68 -9.82 7.16 0.51
N HIS A 69 -8.58 7.60 0.72
CA HIS A 69 -8.23 8.55 1.76
C HIS A 69 -7.82 9.93 1.22
N GLN A 70 -7.88 10.15 -0.10
CA GLN A 70 -7.54 11.45 -0.74
C GLN A 70 -6.17 12.00 -0.33
N LEU A 71 -5.25 11.11 0.05
CA LEU A 71 -3.89 11.44 0.42
C LEU A 71 -3.08 11.75 -0.83
N THR A 72 -2.18 12.72 -0.74
CA THR A 72 -1.07 12.83 -1.69
C THR A 72 -0.09 11.68 -1.50
N GLU A 73 0.72 11.41 -2.51
CA GLU A 73 1.78 10.40 -2.46
C GLU A 73 2.73 10.61 -1.26
N PHE A 74 3.07 11.86 -0.97
CA PHE A 74 3.88 12.21 0.20
C PHE A 74 3.21 11.82 1.53
N GLU A 75 1.94 12.20 1.72
CA GLU A 75 1.20 11.93 2.95
C GLU A 75 1.07 10.41 3.17
N LEU A 76 0.74 9.68 2.11
CA LEU A 76 0.67 8.23 2.14
C LEU A 76 2.01 7.57 2.47
N CYS A 77 3.12 8.06 1.89
CA CYS A 77 4.45 7.55 2.16
C CYS A 77 4.85 7.76 3.64
N VAL A 78 4.56 8.92 4.21
CA VAL A 78 4.86 9.21 5.61
C VAL A 78 4.01 8.34 6.54
N LEU A 79 2.69 8.26 6.33
CA LEU A 79 1.80 7.43 7.16
C LEU A 79 2.10 5.93 6.99
N GLY A 80 2.46 5.52 5.77
CA GLY A 80 2.87 4.17 5.42
C GLY A 80 4.21 3.76 6.05
N ASN A 81 5.17 4.67 6.19
CA ASN A 81 6.46 4.34 6.80
C ASN A 81 6.48 4.49 8.33
N LEU A 82 5.87 5.55 8.86
CA LEU A 82 5.99 5.90 10.28
C LEU A 82 4.91 5.25 11.15
N CYS A 83 3.88 4.66 10.54
CA CYS A 83 2.85 3.88 11.24
C CYS A 83 2.20 4.60 12.45
N PRO A 84 1.78 5.88 12.36
CA PRO A 84 1.15 6.53 13.51
C PRO A 84 -0.13 5.78 13.92
N GLU A 85 -0.35 5.66 15.22
CA GLU A 85 -1.51 4.93 15.78
C GLU A 85 -2.66 5.88 16.12
N THR A 86 -2.37 7.18 16.23
CA THR A 86 -3.35 8.21 16.59
C THR A 86 -3.42 9.33 15.56
N ALA A 87 -4.59 9.98 15.47
CA ALA A 87 -4.73 11.17 14.63
C ALA A 87 -3.78 12.30 15.03
N GLU A 88 -3.48 12.42 16.32
CA GLU A 88 -2.57 13.44 16.86
C GLU A 88 -1.13 13.24 16.35
N GLU A 89 -0.63 11.99 16.36
CA GLU A 89 0.66 11.64 15.76
C GLU A 89 0.68 11.87 14.25
N ALA A 90 -0.37 11.41 13.55
CA ALA A 90 -0.47 11.57 12.10
C ALA A 90 -0.45 13.05 11.68
N VAL A 91 -1.15 13.92 12.42
CA VAL A 91 -1.17 15.37 12.16
C VAL A 91 0.15 16.03 12.54
N ALA A 92 0.83 15.56 13.60
CA ALA A 92 2.15 16.06 13.96
C ALA A 92 3.20 15.76 12.88
N MET A 93 3.14 14.58 12.27
CA MET A 93 4.03 14.16 11.17
C MET A 93 3.62 14.76 9.83
N VAL A 94 2.31 14.88 9.59
CA VAL A 94 1.71 15.30 8.32
C VAL A 94 0.67 16.41 8.58
N PRO A 95 1.11 17.66 8.85
CA PRO A 95 0.20 18.75 9.15
C PRO A 95 -0.80 19.05 8.02
N SER A 96 -0.47 18.65 6.79
CA SER A 96 -1.30 18.86 5.62
C SER A 96 -2.66 18.15 5.67
N LEU A 97 -2.80 17.10 6.49
CA LEU A 97 -4.06 16.37 6.73
C LEU A 97 -5.20 17.27 7.26
N LYS A 98 -4.85 18.36 7.96
CA LYS A 98 -5.80 19.34 8.50
C LYS A 98 -5.80 20.69 7.75
N THR A 99 -5.23 20.75 6.55
CA THR A 99 -5.24 22.00 5.75
C THR A 99 -6.66 22.41 5.36
N LYS A 100 -6.91 23.73 5.31
CA LYS A 100 -8.19 24.30 4.85
C LYS A 100 -8.57 23.72 3.48
N GLY A 101 -9.73 23.05 3.41
CA GLY A 101 -10.27 22.41 2.20
C GLY A 101 -10.19 20.89 2.18
N ARG A 102 -9.40 20.26 3.06
CA ARG A 102 -9.36 18.80 3.25
C ARG A 102 -9.70 18.31 4.66
N ALA A 103 -9.66 19.21 5.65
CA ALA A 103 -9.87 18.97 7.09
C ALA A 103 -10.57 17.65 7.44
N HIS A 104 -9.78 16.57 7.44
CA HIS A 104 -10.28 15.28 7.90
C HIS A 104 -10.54 15.44 9.39
N SER A 105 -11.72 15.00 9.84
CA SER A 105 -11.98 14.92 11.27
C SER A 105 -11.02 13.90 11.91
N ASP A 106 -10.77 14.02 13.20
CA ASP A 106 -9.86 13.08 13.87
C ASP A 106 -10.37 11.65 13.75
N GLU A 107 -11.69 11.44 13.75
CA GLU A 107 -12.31 10.13 13.52
C GLU A 107 -12.05 9.60 12.10
N ALA A 108 -12.01 10.48 11.09
CA ALA A 108 -11.70 10.09 9.72
C ALA A 108 -10.22 9.72 9.56
N ILE A 109 -9.33 10.43 10.25
CA ILE A 109 -7.90 10.10 10.30
C ILE A 109 -7.69 8.78 11.04
N GLU A 110 -8.31 8.57 12.20
CA GLU A 110 -8.20 7.29 12.92
C GLU A 110 -8.75 6.12 12.11
N LYS A 111 -9.87 6.30 11.41
CA LYS A 111 -10.40 5.28 10.51
C LYS A 111 -9.42 4.98 9.36
N MET A 112 -8.79 6.00 8.80
CA MET A 112 -7.75 5.84 7.79
C MET A 112 -6.55 5.07 8.33
N LEU A 113 -6.04 5.41 9.52
CA LEU A 113 -4.92 4.71 10.15
C LEU A 113 -5.26 3.24 10.44
N ASN A 114 -6.50 2.96 10.87
CA ASN A 114 -7.00 1.60 11.02
C ASN A 114 -7.10 0.86 9.68
N ASP A 115 -7.64 1.48 8.63
CA ASP A 115 -7.71 0.88 7.30
C ASP A 115 -6.29 0.60 6.76
N LEU A 116 -5.32 1.51 6.97
CA LEU A 116 -3.92 1.34 6.59
C LEU A 116 -3.20 0.26 7.43
N SER A 117 -3.49 0.15 8.72
CA SER A 117 -2.88 -0.86 9.60
C SER A 117 -3.43 -2.27 9.36
N LEU A 118 -4.70 -2.39 8.96
CA LEU A 118 -5.28 -3.68 8.55
C LEU A 118 -4.58 -4.24 7.32
N VAL A 119 -4.12 -3.40 6.40
CA VAL A 119 -3.35 -3.84 5.24
C VAL A 119 -1.95 -4.33 5.66
N LYS A 120 -1.34 -3.75 6.70
CA LYS A 120 -0.07 -4.20 7.28
C LYS A 120 -0.17 -5.44 8.17
N ARG A 121 -1.35 -5.71 8.77
CA ARG A 121 -1.55 -6.89 9.64
C ARG A 121 -1.64 -8.21 8.86
N PHE A 122 -1.71 -8.15 7.53
CA PHE A 122 -1.63 -9.31 6.64
C PHE A 122 -0.29 -9.37 5.89
N GLU A 123 0.70 -8.56 6.30
CA GLU A 123 2.11 -8.63 5.89
C GLU A 123 2.96 -9.24 7.01
#